data_AF-A0A0L0CBZ9-F1
#
_entry.id   AF-A0A0L0CBZ9-F1
#
_cell.length_a   1.000
_cell.length_b   1.000
_cell.length_c   1.000
_cell.angle_alpha   90.00
_cell.angle_beta   90.00
_cell.angle_gamma   90.00
#
_symmetry.space_group_name_H-M   'P 1'
#
loop_
_entity.id
_entity.type
_entity.pdbx_description
1 polymer ?
#
loop_
_entity_poly.entity_id
_entity_poly.type
_entity_poly.pdbx_seq_one_letter_code
_entity_poly.pdbx_strand_id
1 'polypeptide(L)'
;MNALTMLLYNIILLDDVNFVEHFCIFATHFSNLSLFVAVTLMRIKGDRDLKKWLEIIQVLHTKYIDKLQDISADKNVINILILNIIIMMANSLANLVNIGLVCQIDWYFVMQSIFEGYLYTMQHYMIFHHGLLLSYINHCFTKLNNQLQHEEVKQPFANVYYQLSTVMQEVNVTYGPVIFIMLMGVLLLNIIFVSMIMEATKSIPVIEFFVECLYLFTVPTLSCLNTYLYFLICDRIYETTEETKRIILEFVTRAENQEVCNFDKLKN
;
A
#
# COMPACT_ATOMS: atom_id res chain seq x y z
N MET A 1 -28.19 8.21 32.08
CA MET A 1 -28.39 8.89 30.78
C MET A 1 -27.30 8.37 29.86
N ASN A 2 -27.63 7.65 28.78
CA ASN A 2 -26.60 7.01 27.95
C ASN A 2 -25.82 8.07 27.16
N ALA A 3 -24.55 7.80 26.85
CA ALA A 3 -23.66 8.74 26.15
C ALA A 3 -24.29 9.31 24.87
N LEU A 4 -25.06 8.49 24.15
CA LEU A 4 -25.82 8.90 22.95
C LEU A 4 -26.89 9.96 23.28
N THR A 5 -27.57 9.84 24.43
CA THR A 5 -28.59 10.78 24.87
C THR A 5 -27.98 12.09 25.35
N MET A 6 -26.78 12.07 25.97
CA MET A 6 -26.02 13.28 26.29
C MET A 6 -25.50 13.99 25.03
N LEU A 7 -25.03 13.22 24.03
CA LEU A 7 -24.57 13.75 22.76
C LEU A 7 -25.70 14.45 22.01
N LEU A 8 -26.88 13.80 21.93
CA LEU A 8 -28.08 14.37 21.30
C LEU A 8 -28.60 15.61 22.04
N TYR A 9 -28.55 15.61 23.37
CA TYR A 9 -29.03 16.74 24.17
C TYR A 9 -28.11 17.97 24.04
N ASN A 10 -26.79 17.78 23.93
CA ASN A 10 -25.85 18.87 23.69
C ASN A 10 -25.95 19.45 22.27
N ILE A 11 -26.24 18.60 21.26
CA ILE A 11 -26.45 19.05 19.87
C ILE A 11 -27.70 19.95 19.74
N ILE A 12 -28.73 19.72 20.55
CA ILE A 12 -29.99 20.48 20.49
C ILE A 12 -29.90 21.86 21.18
N LEU A 13 -28.91 22.08 22.04
CA LEU A 13 -28.81 23.25 22.93
C LEU A 13 -27.71 24.27 22.55
N LEU A 14 -26.91 24.03 21.50
CA LEU A 14 -25.76 24.88 21.15
C LEU A 14 -26.05 25.73 19.90
N ASP A 15 -25.77 27.03 20.01
CA ASP A 15 -25.83 28.06 18.96
C ASP A 15 -25.25 27.60 17.60
N ASP A 16 -25.80 28.13 16.50
CA ASP A 16 -25.55 27.77 15.09
C ASP A 16 -24.06 27.63 14.69
N VAL A 17 -23.14 28.34 15.36
CA VAL A 17 -21.69 28.28 15.08
C VAL A 17 -21.07 26.96 15.53
N ASN A 18 -21.62 26.31 16.56
CA ASN A 18 -21.13 25.04 17.07
C ASN A 18 -21.66 23.83 16.29
N PHE A 19 -22.82 23.95 15.62
CA PHE A 19 -23.42 22.82 14.93
C PHE A 19 -22.54 22.28 13.79
N VAL A 20 -21.95 23.17 12.99
CA VAL A 20 -21.10 22.79 11.85
C VAL A 20 -19.84 22.06 12.35
N GLU A 21 -19.19 22.56 13.39
CA GLU A 21 -18.00 21.94 13.96
C GLU A 21 -18.30 20.54 14.53
N HIS A 22 -19.37 20.43 15.32
CA HIS A 22 -19.79 19.15 15.89
C HIS A 22 -20.22 18.14 14.82
N PHE A 23 -20.89 18.61 13.77
CA PHE A 23 -21.25 17.79 12.61
C PHE A 23 -20.00 17.31 11.86
N CYS A 24 -19.02 18.18 11.63
CA CYS A 24 -17.75 17.80 10.99
C CYS A 24 -16.97 16.77 11.82
N ILE A 25 -16.91 16.95 13.14
CA ILE A 25 -16.28 15.99 14.06
C ILE A 25 -17.01 14.65 13.99
N PHE A 26 -18.34 14.65 14.11
CA PHE A 26 -19.15 13.44 14.04
C PHE A 26 -19.01 12.73 12.68
N ALA A 27 -19.07 13.47 11.58
CA ALA A 27 -18.93 12.95 10.23
C ALA A 27 -17.53 12.34 10.02
N THR A 28 -16.48 12.97 10.56
CA THR A 28 -15.11 12.46 10.52
C THR A 28 -15.00 11.14 11.28
N HIS A 29 -15.52 11.08 12.51
CA HIS A 29 -15.52 9.85 13.32
C HIS A 29 -16.34 8.73 12.68
N PHE A 30 -17.52 9.03 12.17
CA PHE A 30 -18.37 8.06 11.48
C PHE A 30 -17.70 7.54 10.21
N SER A 31 -17.04 8.41 9.45
CA SER A 31 -16.25 8.04 8.27
C SER A 31 -15.09 7.15 8.66
N ASN A 32 -14.31 7.53 9.67
CA ASN A 32 -13.19 6.76 10.22
C ASN A 32 -13.60 5.36 10.70
N LEU A 33 -14.74 5.25 11.39
CA LEU A 33 -15.29 3.96 11.82
C LEU A 33 -15.74 3.11 10.63
N SER A 34 -16.41 3.72 9.66
CA SER A 34 -16.85 3.03 8.43
C SER A 34 -15.65 2.51 7.63
N LEU A 35 -14.61 3.32 7.53
CA LEU A 35 -13.33 2.96 6.93
C LEU A 35 -12.66 1.82 7.69
N PHE A 36 -12.61 1.88 9.02
CA PHE A 36 -12.08 0.82 9.85
C PHE A 36 -12.78 -0.52 9.58
N VAL A 37 -14.12 -0.54 9.59
CA VAL A 37 -14.91 -1.76 9.35
C VAL A 37 -14.65 -2.27 7.93
N ALA A 38 -14.66 -1.39 6.93
CA ALA A 38 -14.41 -1.76 5.55
C ALA A 38 -13.01 -2.37 5.37
N VAL A 39 -11.97 -1.75 5.91
CA VAL A 39 -10.58 -2.22 5.84
C VAL A 39 -10.44 -3.58 6.54
N THR A 40 -11.01 -3.75 7.73
CA THR A 40 -10.96 -5.03 8.46
C THR A 40 -11.67 -6.16 7.68
N LEU A 41 -12.85 -5.89 7.12
CA LEU A 41 -13.56 -6.89 6.32
C LEU A 41 -12.80 -7.26 5.04
N MET A 42 -12.23 -6.27 4.35
CA MET A 42 -11.40 -6.51 3.16
C MET A 42 -10.12 -7.27 3.51
N ARG A 43 -9.53 -7.04 4.68
CA ARG A 43 -8.39 -7.81 5.17
C ARG A 43 -8.74 -9.27 5.43
N ILE A 44 -9.85 -9.55 6.11
CA ILE A 44 -10.30 -10.95 6.35
C ILE A 44 -10.51 -11.68 5.01
N LYS A 45 -10.96 -10.97 3.97
CA LYS A 45 -11.00 -11.51 2.62
C LYS A 45 -9.59 -11.76 2.06
N GLY A 46 -8.71 -10.75 2.10
CA GLY A 46 -7.33 -10.85 1.64
C GLY A 46 -6.53 -11.97 2.30
N ASP A 47 -6.69 -12.19 3.61
CA ASP A 47 -5.99 -13.26 4.33
C ASP A 47 -6.41 -14.67 3.87
N ARG A 48 -7.67 -14.83 3.45
CA ARG A 48 -8.16 -16.10 2.86
C ARG A 48 -7.55 -16.34 1.49
N ASP A 49 -7.46 -15.30 0.68
CA ASP A 49 -6.92 -15.37 -0.68
C ASP A 49 -5.38 -15.46 -0.68
N LEU A 50 -4.72 -14.89 0.33
CA LEU A 50 -3.27 -14.89 0.51
C LEU A 50 -2.68 -16.30 0.49
N LYS A 51 -3.29 -17.23 1.23
CA LYS A 51 -2.82 -18.61 1.26
C LYS A 51 -2.84 -19.24 -0.13
N LYS A 52 -3.92 -19.03 -0.89
CA LYS A 52 -4.06 -19.51 -2.27
C LYS A 52 -2.97 -18.90 -3.17
N TRP A 53 -2.72 -17.60 -3.07
CA TRP A 53 -1.68 -16.94 -3.88
C TRP A 53 -0.28 -17.44 -3.56
N LEU A 54 0.06 -17.56 -2.28
CA LEU A 54 1.36 -18.08 -1.84
C LEU A 54 1.57 -19.53 -2.30
N GLU A 55 0.54 -20.37 -2.23
CA GLU A 55 0.59 -21.75 -2.74
C GLU A 55 0.85 -21.79 -4.25
N ILE A 56 0.15 -20.94 -5.04
CA ILE A 56 0.38 -20.85 -6.49
C ILE A 56 1.80 -20.39 -6.78
N ILE A 57 2.27 -19.31 -6.14
CA ILE A 57 3.61 -18.78 -6.39
C ILE A 57 4.67 -19.79 -5.95
N GLN A 58 4.50 -20.47 -4.83
CA GLN A 58 5.42 -21.51 -4.38
C GLN A 58 5.48 -22.68 -5.37
N VAL A 59 4.33 -23.15 -5.87
CA VAL A 59 4.29 -24.22 -6.88
C VAL A 59 5.00 -23.78 -8.17
N LEU A 60 4.77 -22.54 -8.61
CA LEU A 60 5.46 -21.97 -9.77
C LEU A 60 6.96 -21.89 -9.54
N HIS A 61 7.35 -21.42 -8.35
CA HIS A 61 8.73 -21.22 -7.96
C HIS A 61 9.50 -22.54 -7.92
N THR A 62 9.00 -23.53 -7.18
CA THR A 62 9.66 -24.84 -7.05
C THR A 62 9.69 -25.64 -8.36
N LYS A 63 8.63 -25.59 -9.18
CA LYS A 63 8.57 -26.40 -10.41
C LYS A 63 9.37 -25.81 -11.56
N TYR A 64 9.38 -24.49 -11.69
CA TYR A 64 9.86 -23.81 -12.89
C TYR A 64 11.04 -22.87 -12.62
N ILE A 65 11.13 -22.25 -11.45
CA ILE A 65 12.06 -21.15 -11.17
C ILE A 65 13.30 -21.59 -10.38
N ASP A 66 13.18 -22.55 -9.46
CA ASP A 66 14.26 -23.02 -8.57
C ASP A 66 15.43 -23.73 -9.28
N LYS A 67 15.29 -24.02 -10.57
CA LYS A 67 16.36 -24.68 -11.35
C LYS A 67 17.48 -23.74 -11.78
N LEU A 68 17.38 -22.44 -11.48
CA LEU A 68 18.37 -21.43 -11.85
C LEU A 68 19.30 -21.05 -10.69
N GLN A 69 20.51 -20.59 -11.05
CA GLN A 69 21.45 -19.92 -10.16
C GLN A 69 20.78 -18.79 -9.36
N ASP A 70 21.34 -18.53 -8.18
CA ASP A 70 20.81 -17.64 -7.15
C ASP A 70 20.80 -16.17 -7.62
N ILE A 71 19.79 -15.81 -8.42
CA ILE A 71 19.50 -14.42 -8.75
C ILE A 71 19.01 -13.77 -7.45
N SER A 72 19.91 -13.02 -6.82
CA SER A 72 19.60 -12.22 -5.64
C SER A 72 18.47 -11.25 -5.96
N ALA A 73 17.49 -11.12 -5.06
CA ALA A 73 16.43 -10.13 -5.20
C ALA A 73 17.00 -8.71 -5.42
N ASP A 74 16.24 -7.89 -6.14
CA ASP A 74 16.64 -6.52 -6.47
C ASP A 74 16.95 -5.73 -5.19
N LYS A 75 18.23 -5.37 -5.00
CA LYS A 75 18.71 -4.66 -3.80
C LYS A 75 17.96 -3.35 -3.59
N ASN A 76 17.51 -2.68 -4.65
CA ASN A 76 16.75 -1.44 -4.53
C ASN A 76 15.37 -1.70 -3.93
N VAL A 77 14.68 -2.75 -4.38
CA VAL A 77 13.37 -3.15 -3.82
C VAL A 77 13.51 -3.54 -2.34
N ILE A 78 14.57 -4.29 -1.99
CA ILE A 78 14.87 -4.61 -0.58
C ILE A 78 15.07 -3.34 0.24
N ASN A 79 15.88 -2.40 -0.24
CA ASN A 79 16.13 -1.14 0.46
C ASN A 79 14.84 -0.32 0.64
N ILE A 80 13.96 -0.28 -0.38
CA ILE A 80 12.65 0.38 -0.30
C ILE A 80 11.78 -0.29 0.78
N LEU A 81 11.72 -1.62 0.82
CA LEU A 81 10.96 -2.35 1.84
C LEU A 81 11.49 -2.11 3.25
N ILE A 82 12.82 -2.13 3.43
CA ILE A 82 13.47 -1.80 4.72
C ILE A 82 13.13 -0.38 5.15
N LEU A 83 13.21 0.59 4.24
CA LEU A 83 12.88 1.98 4.53
C LEU A 83 11.41 2.15 4.93
N ASN A 84 10.48 1.46 4.24
CA ASN A 84 9.07 1.43 4.62
C ASN A 84 8.85 0.87 6.04
N ILE A 85 9.57 -0.19 6.42
CA ILE A 85 9.50 -0.76 7.78
C ILE A 85 10.01 0.27 8.82
N ILE A 86 11.12 0.95 8.54
CA ILE A 86 11.68 1.99 9.43
C ILE A 86 10.68 3.13 9.61
N ILE A 87 10.09 3.63 8.51
CA ILE A 87 9.08 4.69 8.55
C ILE A 87 7.86 4.26 9.38
N MET A 88 7.36 3.03 9.15
CA MET A 88 6.23 2.48 9.91
C MET A 88 6.53 2.39 11.41
N MET A 89 7.74 1.95 11.79
CA MET A 89 8.16 1.89 13.20
C MET A 89 8.25 3.29 13.82
N ALA A 90 8.86 4.25 13.12
CA ALA A 90 8.97 5.63 13.58
C ALA A 90 7.58 6.27 13.78
N ASN A 91 6.68 6.07 12.83
CA ASN A 91 5.30 6.52 12.88
C ASN A 91 4.53 5.90 14.05
N SER A 92 4.66 4.59 14.25
CA SER A 92 3.99 3.88 15.35
C SER A 92 4.49 4.39 16.71
N LEU A 93 5.80 4.64 16.84
CA LEU A 93 6.38 5.22 18.04
C LEU A 93 5.88 6.65 18.29
N ALA A 94 5.83 7.50 17.26
CA ALA A 94 5.31 8.86 17.36
C ALA A 94 3.85 8.87 17.84
N ASN A 95 3.01 7.98 17.32
CA ASN A 95 1.62 7.83 17.75
C ASN A 95 1.51 7.36 19.21
N LEU A 96 2.35 6.41 19.65
CA LEU A 96 2.36 5.96 21.04
C LEU A 96 2.76 7.07 22.00
N VAL A 97 3.77 7.88 21.65
CA VAL A 97 4.17 9.05 22.42
C VAL A 97 3.03 10.06 22.49
N ASN A 98 2.36 10.33 21.37
CA ASN A 98 1.23 11.25 21.32
C ASN A 98 0.07 10.79 22.23
N ILE A 99 -0.31 9.51 22.17
CA ILE A 99 -1.32 8.94 23.08
C ILE A 99 -0.92 9.14 24.55
N GLY A 100 0.35 8.90 24.89
CA GLY A 100 0.86 9.10 26.25
C GLY A 100 0.76 10.55 26.75
N LEU A 101 0.97 11.54 25.87
CA LEU A 101 0.83 12.95 26.20
C LEU A 101 -0.65 13.34 26.38
N VAL A 102 -1.52 12.86 25.50
CA VAL A 102 -2.96 13.18 25.51
C VAL A 102 -3.69 12.49 26.68
N CYS A 103 -3.16 11.38 27.20
CA CYS A 103 -3.68 10.69 28.40
C CYS A 103 -3.80 11.58 29.64
N GLN A 104 -3.11 12.72 29.67
CA GLN A 104 -3.15 13.66 30.80
C GLN A 104 -4.25 14.72 30.67
N ILE A 105 -4.94 14.79 29.53
CA ILE A 105 -5.88 15.87 29.20
C ILE A 105 -7.34 15.42 29.38
N ASP A 106 -7.83 14.55 28.49
CA ASP A 106 -9.23 14.08 28.48
C ASP A 106 -9.32 12.69 27.84
N TRP A 107 -10.18 11.82 28.38
CA TRP A 107 -10.46 10.49 27.83
C TRP A 107 -10.97 10.55 26.38
N TYR A 108 -11.71 11.61 26.02
CA TYR A 108 -12.21 11.80 24.66
C TYR A 108 -11.06 11.97 23.66
N PHE A 109 -10.10 12.86 23.96
CA PHE A 109 -8.93 13.07 23.11
C PHE A 109 -8.02 11.84 23.04
N VAL A 110 -7.95 11.07 24.13
CA VAL A 110 -7.23 9.78 24.15
C VAL A 110 -7.88 8.80 23.17
N MET A 111 -9.20 8.64 23.23
CA MET A 111 -9.93 7.73 22.34
C MET A 111 -9.75 8.15 20.88
N GLN A 112 -9.86 9.44 20.58
CA GLN A 112 -9.61 9.97 19.24
C GLN A 112 -8.19 9.66 18.76
N SER A 113 -7.18 9.95 19.58
CA SER A 113 -5.77 9.70 19.24
C SER A 113 -5.47 8.21 19.01
N ILE A 114 -6.09 7.32 19.79
CA ILE A 114 -5.98 5.86 19.61
C ILE A 114 -6.61 5.44 18.28
N PHE A 115 -7.82 5.91 17.97
CA PHE A 115 -8.52 5.54 16.73
C PHE A 115 -7.77 6.02 15.50
N GLU A 116 -7.32 7.28 15.49
CA GLU A 116 -6.53 7.85 14.40
C GLU A 116 -5.20 7.11 14.23
N GLY A 117 -4.48 6.88 15.33
CA GLY A 117 -3.22 6.15 15.31
C GLY A 117 -3.38 4.70 14.82
N TYR A 118 -4.48 4.03 15.19
CA TYR A 118 -4.80 2.69 14.70
C TYR A 118 -5.10 2.68 13.21
N LEU A 119 -5.98 3.58 12.73
CA LEU A 119 -6.31 3.69 11.30
C LEU A 119 -5.07 3.92 10.46
N TYR A 120 -4.21 4.82 10.92
CA TYR A 120 -2.94 5.13 10.27
C TYR A 120 -1.98 3.92 10.23
N THR A 121 -1.91 3.16 11.32
CA THR A 121 -1.12 1.91 11.39
C THR A 121 -1.65 0.87 10.41
N MET A 122 -2.98 0.72 10.33
CA MET A 122 -3.61 -0.18 9.36
C MET A 122 -3.36 0.25 7.92
N GLN A 123 -3.33 1.57 7.64
CA GLN A 123 -2.96 2.09 6.32
C GLN A 123 -1.55 1.68 5.92
N HIS A 124 -0.57 1.94 6.79
CA HIS A 124 0.81 1.54 6.57
C HIS A 124 0.94 0.03 6.38
N TYR A 125 0.27 -0.74 7.23
CA TYR A 125 0.31 -2.19 7.16
C TYR A 125 -0.23 -2.72 5.81
N MET A 126 -1.39 -2.22 5.35
CA MET A 126 -2.01 -2.70 4.11
C MET A 126 -1.18 -2.34 2.88
N ILE A 127 -0.65 -1.12 2.82
CA ILE A 127 0.26 -0.66 1.77
C ILE A 127 1.52 -1.51 1.76
N PHE A 128 2.13 -1.73 2.92
CA PHE A 128 3.33 -2.55 3.07
C PHE A 128 3.09 -4.00 2.65
N HIS A 129 1.99 -4.60 3.11
CA HIS A 129 1.66 -5.99 2.79
C HIS A 129 1.41 -6.19 1.30
N HIS A 130 0.65 -5.28 0.67
CA HIS A 130 0.45 -5.31 -0.78
C HIS A 130 1.77 -5.11 -1.53
N GLY A 131 2.58 -4.12 -1.14
CA GLY A 131 3.90 -3.87 -1.71
C GLY A 131 4.85 -5.08 -1.59
N LEU A 132 4.80 -5.82 -0.48
CA LEU A 132 5.58 -7.03 -0.26
C LEU A 132 5.15 -8.16 -1.20
N LEU A 133 3.84 -8.37 -1.37
CA LEU A 133 3.30 -9.35 -2.33
C LEU A 133 3.70 -9.00 -3.76
N LEU A 134 3.53 -7.74 -4.17
CA LEU A 134 3.94 -7.27 -5.49
C LEU A 134 5.45 -7.43 -5.69
N SER A 135 6.26 -7.12 -4.69
CA SER A 135 7.72 -7.31 -4.74
C SER A 135 8.10 -8.79 -4.94
N TYR A 136 7.38 -9.71 -4.30
CA TYR A 136 7.61 -11.14 -4.47
C TYR A 136 7.20 -11.63 -5.86
N ILE A 137 6.05 -11.20 -6.36
CA ILE A 137 5.60 -11.47 -7.74
C ILE A 137 6.60 -10.89 -8.76
N ASN A 138 7.08 -9.67 -8.52
CA ASN A 138 8.09 -9.02 -9.34
C ASN A 138 9.39 -9.84 -9.39
N HIS A 139 9.84 -10.37 -8.26
CA HIS A 139 10.99 -11.27 -8.21
C HIS A 139 10.78 -12.52 -9.07
N CYS A 140 9.58 -13.11 -9.06
CA CYS A 140 9.24 -14.21 -9.96
C CYS A 140 9.29 -13.81 -11.44
N PHE A 141 8.79 -12.62 -11.80
CA PHE A 141 8.90 -12.10 -13.17
C PHE A 141 10.36 -11.85 -13.57
N THR A 142 11.18 -11.24 -12.73
CA THR A 142 12.61 -11.04 -13.01
C THR A 142 13.33 -12.37 -13.26
N LYS A 143 13.05 -13.39 -12.44
CA LYS A 143 13.61 -14.73 -12.67
C LYS A 143 13.12 -15.33 -13.99
N LEU A 144 11.84 -15.16 -14.33
CA LEU A 144 11.29 -15.60 -15.61
C LEU A 144 11.94 -14.88 -16.80
N ASN A 145 12.17 -13.56 -16.70
CA ASN A 145 12.86 -12.79 -17.73
C ASN A 145 14.26 -13.31 -17.98
N ASN A 146 15.01 -13.56 -16.90
CA ASN A 146 16.35 -14.12 -17.00
C ASN A 146 16.34 -15.51 -17.64
N GLN A 147 15.35 -16.36 -17.32
CA GLN A 147 15.15 -17.66 -17.98
C GLN A 147 14.96 -17.50 -19.49
N LEU A 148 14.04 -16.62 -19.89
CA LEU A 148 13.69 -16.44 -21.29
C LEU A 148 14.83 -15.83 -22.12
N GLN A 149 15.65 -14.95 -21.54
CA GLN A 149 16.76 -14.31 -22.23
C GLN A 149 17.97 -15.22 -22.46
N HIS A 150 18.18 -16.24 -21.62
CA HIS A 150 19.37 -17.10 -21.66
C HIS A 150 19.09 -18.51 -22.21
N GLU A 151 17.94 -18.71 -22.88
CA GLU A 151 17.59 -19.86 -23.73
C GLU A 151 17.57 -21.28 -23.08
N GLU A 152 17.71 -21.43 -21.76
CA GLU A 152 17.58 -22.72 -21.05
C GLU A 152 16.14 -23.18 -20.77
N VAL A 153 15.20 -22.82 -21.64
CA VAL A 153 13.78 -22.76 -21.30
C VAL A 153 13.00 -23.88 -22.00
N LYS A 154 12.69 -24.96 -21.27
CA LYS A 154 11.69 -25.97 -21.66
C LYS A 154 10.27 -25.48 -21.37
N GLN A 155 9.41 -25.36 -22.39
CA GLN A 155 7.99 -24.97 -22.26
C GLN A 155 7.29 -25.63 -21.05
N PRO A 156 6.31 -24.96 -20.40
CA PRO A 156 5.49 -23.84 -20.92
C PRO A 156 5.59 -22.51 -20.13
N PHE A 157 6.46 -21.58 -20.57
CA PHE A 157 6.64 -20.25 -19.94
C PHE A 157 5.44 -19.32 -20.10
N ALA A 158 4.71 -19.41 -21.21
CA ALA A 158 3.48 -18.65 -21.40
C ALA A 158 2.46 -18.94 -20.30
N ASN A 159 2.37 -20.21 -19.86
CA ASN A 159 1.51 -20.58 -18.74
C ASN A 159 2.02 -20.02 -17.41
N VAL A 160 3.34 -20.04 -17.17
CA VAL A 160 3.93 -19.43 -15.95
C VAL A 160 3.65 -17.93 -15.91
N TYR A 161 3.90 -17.21 -17.01
CA TYR A 161 3.58 -15.79 -17.15
C TYR A 161 2.10 -15.49 -16.92
N TYR A 162 1.21 -16.28 -17.53
CA TYR A 162 -0.23 -16.13 -17.38
C TYR A 162 -0.66 -16.32 -15.92
N GLN A 163 -0.14 -17.34 -15.25
CA GLN A 163 -0.44 -17.59 -13.83
C GLN A 163 0.08 -16.47 -12.93
N LEU A 164 1.31 -15.99 -13.12
CA LEU A 164 1.85 -14.85 -12.37
C LEU A 164 1.03 -13.58 -12.59
N SER A 165 0.67 -13.29 -13.85
CA SER A 165 -0.16 -12.13 -14.20
C SER A 165 -1.56 -12.22 -13.58
N THR A 166 -2.14 -13.43 -13.55
CA THR A 166 -3.43 -13.69 -12.91
C THR A 166 -3.35 -13.44 -11.40
N VAL A 167 -2.32 -13.95 -10.74
CA VAL A 167 -2.11 -13.71 -9.30
C VAL A 167 -1.92 -12.22 -9.01
N MET A 168 -1.12 -11.51 -9.81
CA MET A 168 -0.95 -10.06 -9.70
C MET A 168 -2.28 -9.31 -9.82
N GLN A 169 -3.12 -9.71 -10.78
CA GLN A 169 -4.45 -9.12 -10.96
C GLN A 169 -5.37 -9.42 -9.78
N GLU A 170 -5.41 -10.66 -9.28
CA GLU A 170 -6.20 -11.04 -8.09
C GLU A 170 -5.78 -10.24 -6.84
N VAL A 171 -4.47 -10.05 -6.65
CA VAL A 171 -3.90 -9.22 -5.58
C VAL A 171 -4.38 -7.77 -5.73
N ASN A 172 -4.29 -7.19 -6.92
CA ASN A 172 -4.74 -5.81 -7.17
C ASN A 172 -6.26 -5.63 -7.04
N VAL A 173 -7.07 -6.61 -7.43
CA VAL A 173 -8.53 -6.57 -7.23
C VAL A 173 -8.88 -6.60 -5.74
N THR A 174 -8.09 -7.30 -4.93
CA THR A 174 -8.36 -7.46 -3.49
C THR A 174 -7.90 -6.25 -2.69
N TYR A 175 -6.69 -5.75 -2.95
CA TYR A 175 -6.13 -4.60 -2.23
C TYR A 175 -6.49 -3.25 -2.84
N GLY A 176 -6.84 -3.19 -4.13
CA GLY A 176 -7.09 -1.96 -4.88
C GLY A 176 -8.13 -1.04 -4.24
N PRO A 177 -9.34 -1.51 -3.87
CA PRO A 177 -10.33 -0.68 -3.19
C PRO A 177 -9.83 -0.11 -1.87
N VAL A 178 -9.11 -0.92 -1.08
CA VAL A 178 -8.51 -0.48 0.19
C VAL A 178 -7.50 0.62 -0.07
N ILE A 179 -6.54 0.38 -0.97
CA ILE A 179 -5.46 1.33 -1.27
C ILE A 179 -6.04 2.64 -1.82
N PHE A 180 -7.03 2.58 -2.70
CA PHE A 180 -7.72 3.77 -3.19
C PHE A 180 -8.31 4.60 -2.05
N ILE A 181 -9.05 3.94 -1.15
CA ILE A 181 -9.64 4.57 0.03
C ILE A 181 -8.55 5.20 0.93
N MET A 182 -7.42 4.52 1.10
CA MET A 182 -6.30 5.01 1.90
C MET A 182 -5.63 6.23 1.27
N LEU A 183 -5.41 6.22 -0.04
CA LEU A 183 -4.87 7.36 -0.78
C LEU A 183 -5.79 8.58 -0.69
N MET A 184 -7.12 8.37 -0.79
CA MET A 184 -8.10 9.43 -0.56
C MET A 184 -8.02 9.95 0.88
N GLY A 185 -7.85 9.08 1.87
CA GLY A 185 -7.65 9.45 3.27
C GLY A 185 -6.39 10.30 3.47
N VAL A 186 -5.26 9.91 2.89
CA VAL A 186 -4.00 10.67 2.93
C VAL A 186 -4.16 12.04 2.27
N LEU A 187 -4.86 12.13 1.13
CA LEU A 187 -5.13 13.40 0.45
C LEU A 187 -5.95 14.35 1.35
N LEU A 188 -7.06 13.85 1.91
CA LEU A 188 -7.92 14.63 2.79
C LEU A 188 -7.18 15.08 4.05
N LEU A 189 -6.38 14.20 4.64
CA LEU A 189 -5.53 14.52 5.78
C LEU A 189 -4.57 15.67 5.44
N ASN A 190 -3.86 15.58 4.32
CA ASN A 190 -2.97 16.64 3.86
C ASN A 190 -3.69 17.99 3.70
N ILE A 191 -4.91 18.01 3.14
CA ILE A 191 -5.70 19.24 2.99
C ILE A 191 -6.04 19.86 4.36
N ILE A 192 -6.44 19.03 5.34
CA ILE A 192 -6.74 19.47 6.70
C ILE A 192 -5.48 20.04 7.36
N PHE A 193 -4.36 19.34 7.29
CA PHE A 193 -3.10 19.81 7.89
C PHE A 193 -2.61 21.12 7.27
N VAL A 194 -2.68 21.27 5.93
CA VAL A 194 -2.33 22.53 5.27
C VAL A 194 -3.23 23.67 5.76
N SER A 195 -4.54 23.42 5.90
CA SER A 195 -5.50 24.41 6.41
C SER A 195 -5.18 24.81 7.85
N MET A 196 -4.86 23.84 8.71
CA MET A 196 -4.43 24.09 10.10
C MET A 196 -3.13 24.90 10.17
N ILE A 197 -2.14 24.56 9.34
CA ILE A 197 -0.87 25.32 9.26
C ILE A 197 -1.15 26.76 8.83
N MET A 198 -1.97 26.97 7.79
CA MET A 198 -2.35 28.31 7.32
C MET A 198 -3.04 29.12 8.41
N GLU A 199 -3.85 28.50 9.27
CA GLU A 199 -4.49 29.21 10.37
C GLU A 199 -3.54 29.47 11.54
N ALA A 200 -2.71 28.49 11.90
CA ALA A 200 -1.68 28.61 12.92
C ALA A 200 -0.68 29.75 12.61
N THR A 201 -0.30 29.93 11.34
CA THR A 201 0.60 31.04 10.92
C THR A 201 0.05 32.44 11.22
N LYS A 202 -1.28 32.59 11.35
CA LYS A 202 -1.92 33.88 11.64
C LYS A 202 -2.02 34.17 13.13
N SER A 203 -2.02 33.13 13.96
CA SER A 203 -2.51 33.20 15.34
C SER A 203 -1.41 32.94 16.38
N ILE A 204 -0.29 32.31 16.00
CA ILE A 204 0.71 31.81 16.94
C ILE A 204 2.03 32.59 16.80
N PRO A 205 2.66 33.03 17.92
CA PRO A 205 3.99 33.63 17.88
C PRO A 205 5.04 32.65 17.33
N VAL A 206 6.03 33.17 16.59
CA VAL A 206 6.96 32.41 15.72
C VAL A 206 7.64 31.21 16.40
N ILE A 207 7.95 31.27 17.70
CA ILE A 207 8.66 30.20 18.42
C ILE A 207 7.73 29.03 18.76
N GLU A 208 6.50 29.30 19.20
CA GLU A 208 5.50 28.26 19.48
C GLU A 208 5.02 27.59 18.19
N PHE A 209 4.91 28.40 17.13
CA PHE A 209 4.62 27.94 15.78
C PHE A 209 5.66 26.91 15.27
N PHE A 210 6.95 27.07 15.61
CA PHE A 210 8.00 26.16 15.16
C PHE A 210 7.85 24.74 15.74
N VAL A 211 7.45 24.62 17.01
CA VAL A 211 7.27 23.32 17.68
C VAL A 211 6.02 22.62 17.18
N GLU A 212 4.90 23.34 17.04
CA GLU A 212 3.67 22.79 16.48
C GLU A 212 3.82 22.43 14.99
N CYS A 213 4.53 23.25 14.19
CA CYS A 213 4.83 22.93 12.80
C CYS A 213 5.63 21.64 12.66
N LEU A 214 6.55 21.35 13.58
CA LEU A 214 7.36 20.14 13.49
C LEU A 214 6.46 18.89 13.57
N TYR A 215 5.45 18.92 14.44
CA TYR A 215 4.45 17.85 14.54
C TYR A 215 3.50 17.84 13.33
N LEU A 216 2.93 19.00 12.98
CA LEU A 216 1.98 19.16 11.87
C LEU A 216 2.60 18.80 10.51
N PHE A 217 3.91 18.91 10.36
CA PHE A 217 4.64 18.57 9.14
C PHE A 217 5.10 17.11 9.11
N THR A 218 5.47 16.52 10.26
CA THR A 218 6.06 15.18 10.31
C THR A 218 5.07 14.09 9.86
N VAL A 219 3.85 14.07 10.42
CA VAL A 219 2.88 13.00 10.12
C VAL A 219 2.46 12.99 8.65
N PRO A 220 2.05 14.12 8.03
CA PRO A 220 1.69 14.13 6.62
C PRO A 220 2.87 13.84 5.70
N THR A 221 4.07 14.34 6.03
CA THR A 221 5.28 14.08 5.24
C THR A 221 5.66 12.60 5.24
N LEU A 222 5.61 11.93 6.39
CA LEU A 222 5.89 10.50 6.48
C LEU A 222 4.81 9.67 5.77
N SER A 223 3.55 10.11 5.80
CA SER A 223 2.45 9.49 5.04
C SER A 223 2.69 9.56 3.53
N CYS A 224 3.08 10.75 3.05
CA CYS A 224 3.42 10.99 1.65
C CYS A 224 4.64 10.20 1.23
N LEU A 225 5.68 10.12 2.07
CA LEU A 225 6.88 9.34 1.79
C LEU A 225 6.56 7.84 1.69
N ASN A 226 5.78 7.28 2.61
CA ASN A 226 5.34 5.88 2.55
C ASN A 226 4.55 5.58 1.27
N THR A 227 3.65 6.49 0.90
CA THR A 227 2.86 6.40 -0.35
C THR A 227 3.75 6.46 -1.59
N TYR A 228 4.75 7.35 -1.59
CA TYR A 228 5.73 7.46 -2.66
C TYR A 228 6.56 6.19 -2.83
N LEU A 229 7.09 5.64 -1.73
CA LEU A 229 7.85 4.38 -1.76
C LEU A 229 7.00 3.21 -2.28
N TYR A 230 5.72 3.18 -1.92
CA TYR A 230 4.78 2.21 -2.48
C TYR A 230 4.59 2.37 -3.99
N PHE A 231 4.48 3.60 -4.51
CA PHE A 231 4.38 3.82 -5.95
C PHE A 231 5.64 3.38 -6.70
N LEU A 232 6.84 3.53 -6.12
CA LEU A 232 8.06 2.99 -6.72
C LEU A 232 8.02 1.46 -6.88
N ILE A 233 7.44 0.75 -5.92
CA ILE A 233 7.25 -0.71 -6.04
C ILE A 233 6.27 -1.03 -7.18
N CYS A 234 5.17 -0.27 -7.27
CA CYS A 234 4.15 -0.45 -8.32
C CYS A 234 4.69 -0.17 -9.73
N ASP A 235 5.51 0.88 -9.86
CA ASP A 235 6.16 1.23 -11.12
C ASP A 235 7.15 0.14 -11.55
N ARG A 236 7.96 -0.34 -10.59
CA ARG A 236 8.94 -1.41 -10.86
C ARG A 236 8.30 -2.72 -11.32
N ILE A 237 7.17 -3.14 -10.73
CA ILE A 237 6.47 -4.35 -11.17
C ILE A 237 5.84 -4.15 -12.55
N TYR A 238 5.31 -2.94 -12.84
CA TYR A 238 4.78 -2.61 -14.16
C TYR A 238 5.86 -2.72 -15.24
N GLU A 239 7.01 -2.07 -15.03
CA GLU A 239 8.16 -2.14 -15.94
C GLU A 239 8.59 -3.60 -16.20
N THR A 240 8.75 -4.38 -15.13
CA THR A 240 9.20 -5.77 -15.22
C THR A 240 8.18 -6.65 -15.96
N THR A 241 6.88 -6.42 -15.74
CA THR A 241 5.80 -7.14 -16.41
C THR A 241 5.76 -6.82 -17.92
N GLU A 242 5.89 -5.55 -18.30
CA GLU A 242 5.95 -5.15 -19.71
C GLU A 242 7.22 -5.65 -20.40
N GLU A 243 8.35 -5.65 -19.70
CA GLU A 243 9.58 -6.28 -20.19
C GLU A 243 9.37 -7.79 -20.41
N THR A 244 8.74 -8.49 -19.47
CA THR A 244 8.44 -9.93 -19.60
C THR A 244 7.60 -10.21 -20.83
N LYS A 245 6.55 -9.42 -21.02
CA LYS A 245 5.64 -9.53 -22.17
C LYS A 245 6.38 -9.33 -23.49
N ARG A 246 7.25 -8.32 -23.57
CA ARG A 246 8.09 -8.08 -24.76
C ARG A 246 9.00 -9.29 -25.04
N ILE A 247 9.69 -9.82 -24.03
CA ILE A 247 10.58 -10.97 -24.19
C ILE A 247 9.81 -12.21 -24.68
N ILE A 248 8.62 -12.47 -24.13
CA ILE A 248 7.78 -13.60 -24.58
C ILE A 248 7.38 -13.43 -26.04
N LEU A 249 6.97 -12.23 -26.46
CA LEU A 249 6.60 -11.95 -27.86
C LEU A 249 7.80 -12.15 -28.80
N GLU A 250 8.99 -11.68 -28.43
CA GLU A 250 10.22 -11.92 -29.18
C GLU A 250 10.54 -13.42 -29.29
N PHE A 251 10.39 -14.17 -28.19
CA PHE A 251 10.66 -15.59 -28.16
C PHE A 251 9.73 -16.38 -29.09
N VAL A 252 8.42 -16.08 -29.07
CA VAL A 252 7.43 -16.69 -29.99
C VAL A 252 7.78 -16.37 -31.44
N THR A 253 8.09 -15.10 -31.73
CA THR A 253 8.45 -14.65 -33.09
C THR A 253 9.72 -15.33 -33.60
N ARG A 254 10.74 -15.51 -32.75
CA ARG A 254 11.98 -16.22 -33.11
C ARG A 254 11.75 -17.69 -33.38
N ALA A 255 10.92 -18.36 -32.58
CA ALA A 255 10.57 -19.77 -32.77
C ALA A 255 9.84 -19.99 -34.10
N GLU A 256 8.84 -19.16 -34.41
CA GLU A 256 8.11 -19.20 -35.69
C GLU A 256 9.06 -18.98 -36.88
N ASN A 257 9.97 -18.00 -36.79
CA ASN A 257 10.94 -17.74 -37.85
C ASN A 257 11.98 -18.86 -38.03
N GLN A 258 12.35 -19.56 -36.95
CA GLN A 258 13.23 -20.74 -37.03
C GLN A 258 12.52 -21.93 -37.70
N GLU A 259 11.24 -22.15 -37.41
CA GLU A 259 10.45 -23.19 -38.07
C GLU A 259 10.35 -22.95 -39.59
N VAL A 260 10.09 -21.71 -40.02
CA VAL A 260 10.07 -21.33 -41.44
C VAL A 260 11.44 -21.57 -42.09
N CYS A 261 12.53 -21.11 -41.46
CA CYS A 261 13.89 -21.33 -41.97
C CYS A 261 14.27 -22.82 -42.08
N ASN A 262 13.82 -23.65 -41.14
CA ASN A 262 14.09 -25.09 -41.16
C ASN A 262 13.24 -25.82 -42.20
N PHE A 263 12.00 -25.37 -42.43
CA PHE A 263 11.14 -25.89 -43.47
C PHE A 263 11.70 -25.63 -44.87
N ASP A 264 12.27 -24.45 -45.11
CA ASP A 264 12.92 -24.11 -46.38
C ASP A 264 14.22 -24.92 -46.61
N LYS A 265 14.93 -25.28 -45.54
CA LYS A 265 16.09 -26.18 -45.61
C LYS A 265 15.71 -27.64 -45.89
N LEU A 266 14.50 -28.07 -45.54
CA LEU A 266 14.00 -29.41 -45.83
C LEU A 266 13.46 -29.57 -47.26
N LYS A 267 13.21 -28.45 -47.96
CA LYS A 267 12.73 -28.44 -49.35
C LYS A 267 13.84 -28.40 -50.41
N ASN A 268 15.08 -28.10 -50.01
CA ASN A 268 16.26 -28.08 -50.88
C ASN A 268 17.17 -29.27 -50.61
#